data_AF-A0A0J6SAG9-F1
#
_entry.id   AF-A0A0J6SAG9-F1
#
_cell.length_a   1.000
_cell.length_b   1.000
_cell.length_c   1.000
_cell.angle_alpha   90.00
_cell.angle_beta   90.00
_cell.angle_gamma   90.00
#
_symmetry.space_group_name_H-M   'P 1'
#
loop_
_entity.id
_entity.type
_entity.pdbx_description
1 polymer ?
#
loop_
_entity_poly.entity_id
_entity_poly.type
_entity_poly.pdbx_seq_one_letter_code
_entity_poly.pdbx_strand_id
1 'polypeptide(L)'
;MQRTACASALAASLLLAAPALAADATAFLPLQDPNILPVTAEPRQYTIPQPQAATSYVLDNPCTVDIRIKSVPTMADTVTATTGRRFMARTSNSRSSSPLMTAQRIVSVMAVSDPGSAGCAVEFTYGVGQ
;
A
#
# COMPACT_ATOMS: atom_id res chain seq x y z
N MET A 1 -72.50 -32.80 -25.85
CA MET A 1 -72.27 -33.33 -24.49
C MET A 1 -71.25 -32.43 -23.81
N GLN A 2 -71.70 -31.63 -22.83
CA GLN A 2 -70.89 -30.74 -21.98
C GLN A 2 -70.12 -31.53 -20.91
N ARG A 3 -68.88 -31.12 -20.60
CA ARG A 3 -68.24 -31.17 -19.26
C ARG A 3 -67.21 -30.02 -19.14
N THR A 4 -67.49 -28.97 -18.35
CA THR A 4 -67.04 -28.71 -16.95
C THR A 4 -65.59 -28.16 -16.90
N ALA A 5 -65.36 -26.84 -16.72
CA ALA A 5 -65.01 -26.10 -15.47
C ALA A 5 -63.73 -26.63 -14.78
N CYS A 6 -62.75 -25.88 -14.27
CA CYS A 6 -62.68 -24.72 -13.36
C CYS A 6 -61.18 -24.30 -13.31
N ALA A 7 -60.80 -23.02 -13.41
CA ALA A 7 -60.61 -22.06 -12.31
C ALA A 7 -59.25 -22.16 -11.57
N SER A 8 -58.54 -21.00 -11.54
CA SER A 8 -57.66 -20.52 -10.45
C SER A 8 -56.29 -21.21 -10.28
N ALA A 9 -55.20 -20.63 -9.77
CA ALA A 9 -54.68 -19.30 -9.45
C ALA A 9 -53.32 -19.58 -8.74
N LEU A 10 -52.55 -18.53 -8.41
CA LEU A 10 -51.38 -18.50 -7.50
C LEU A 10 -50.03 -18.88 -8.13
N ALA A 11 -49.16 -17.92 -8.49
CA ALA A 11 -48.37 -17.02 -7.63
C ALA A 11 -47.24 -17.75 -6.87
N ALA A 12 -45.99 -17.47 -7.27
CA ALA A 12 -44.82 -17.52 -6.39
C ALA A 12 -43.66 -16.75 -7.04
N SER A 13 -43.74 -15.41 -7.03
CA SER A 13 -42.58 -14.55 -7.20
C SER A 13 -41.65 -14.75 -6.00
N LEU A 14 -40.54 -15.45 -6.19
CA LEU A 14 -39.53 -15.67 -5.15
C LEU A 14 -38.69 -14.39 -4.98
N LEU A 15 -39.25 -13.37 -4.31
CA LEU A 15 -38.46 -12.33 -3.66
C LEU A 15 -37.90 -12.91 -2.36
N LEU A 16 -36.64 -13.34 -2.36
CA LEU A 16 -35.88 -13.46 -1.11
C LEU A 16 -35.23 -12.11 -0.82
N ALA A 17 -35.91 -11.34 0.03
CA ALA A 17 -35.26 -10.36 0.88
C ALA A 17 -34.55 -11.11 2.01
N ALA A 18 -33.24 -10.90 2.14
CA ALA A 18 -32.50 -11.18 3.37
C ALA A 18 -31.81 -9.88 3.82
N PRO A 19 -31.95 -9.49 5.10
CA PRO A 19 -31.51 -8.19 5.60
C PRO A 19 -30.03 -8.19 6.00
N ALA A 20 -29.45 -7.00 5.88
CA ALA A 20 -28.39 -6.39 6.67
C ALA A 20 -27.49 -7.31 7.53
N LEU A 21 -26.20 -7.32 7.18
CA LEU A 21 -25.14 -6.96 8.12
C LEU A 21 -24.05 -6.27 7.32
N ALA A 22 -24.16 -4.95 7.21
CA ALA A 22 -22.97 -4.12 7.02
C ALA A 22 -22.11 -4.36 8.25
N ALA A 23 -21.11 -5.24 8.13
CA ALA A 23 -20.02 -5.25 9.06
C ALA A 23 -19.34 -3.89 8.89
N ASP A 24 -19.67 -2.98 9.80
CA ASP A 24 -18.94 -1.75 10.04
C ASP A 24 -17.58 -2.17 10.59
N ALA A 25 -16.73 -2.66 9.67
CA ALA A 25 -15.32 -2.77 9.87
C ALA A 25 -14.81 -1.33 9.85
N THR A 26 -15.02 -0.62 10.96
CA THR A 26 -14.00 0.29 11.45
C THR A 26 -12.78 -0.58 11.67
N ALA A 27 -12.06 -0.82 10.56
CA ALA A 27 -10.73 -1.36 10.57
C ALA A 27 -10.01 -0.53 11.62
N PHE A 28 -9.66 -1.19 12.72
CA PHE A 28 -8.61 -0.72 13.60
C PHE A 28 -7.43 -0.52 12.65
N LEU A 29 -7.25 0.70 12.14
CA LEU A 29 -6.07 1.02 11.38
C LEU A 29 -4.96 0.84 12.40
N PRO A 30 -4.09 -0.19 12.26
CA PRO A 30 -2.91 -0.21 13.09
C PRO A 30 -2.26 1.16 12.87
N LEU A 31 -1.83 1.79 13.95
CA LEU A 31 -1.02 3.00 13.88
C LEU A 31 0.23 2.61 13.07
N GLN A 32 0.14 2.71 11.75
CA GLN A 32 1.17 2.22 10.85
C GLN A 32 2.33 3.17 11.02
N ASP A 33 3.46 2.64 11.43
CA ASP A 33 4.67 3.43 11.54
C ASP A 33 4.92 4.09 10.17
N PRO A 34 4.96 5.44 10.09
CA PRO A 34 5.13 6.14 8.82
C PRO A 34 6.46 5.86 8.13
N ASN A 35 7.40 5.22 8.83
CA ASN A 35 8.69 4.79 8.31
C ASN A 35 8.70 3.37 7.73
N ILE A 36 7.66 2.58 7.99
CA ILE A 36 7.49 1.24 7.43
C ILE A 36 6.61 1.35 6.20
N LEU A 37 7.20 1.11 5.03
CA LEU A 37 6.55 1.32 3.75
C LEU A 37 6.24 -0.04 3.11
N PRO A 38 4.98 -0.51 3.14
CA PRO A 38 4.58 -1.69 2.42
C PRO A 38 4.95 -1.57 0.94
N VAL A 39 5.51 -2.63 0.38
CA VAL A 39 5.93 -2.66 -1.01
C VAL A 39 5.00 -3.59 -1.77
N THR A 40 4.51 -3.12 -2.91
CA THR A 40 3.71 -3.91 -3.85
C THR A 40 4.36 -3.92 -5.23
N ALA A 41 3.92 -4.82 -6.11
CA ALA A 41 4.33 -4.81 -7.52
C ALA A 41 3.90 -3.50 -8.22
N GLU A 42 2.78 -2.92 -7.79
CA GLU A 42 2.35 -1.59 -8.23
C GLU A 42 3.03 -0.48 -7.41
N PRO A 43 3.36 0.68 -8.02
CA PRO A 43 3.88 1.82 -7.30
C PRO A 43 2.92 2.32 -6.22
N ARG A 44 3.45 2.49 -5.01
CA ARG A 44 2.76 3.15 -3.90
C ARG A 44 3.54 4.37 -3.47
N GLN A 45 2.85 5.30 -2.82
CA GLN A 45 3.44 6.52 -2.30
C GLN A 45 3.16 6.62 -0.82
N TYR A 46 4.16 7.10 -0.11
CA TYR A 46 4.11 7.28 1.33
C TYR A 46 4.67 8.64 1.67
N THR A 47 4.02 9.29 2.63
CA THR A 47 4.50 10.54 3.19
C THR A 47 5.26 10.23 4.47
N ILE A 48 6.56 10.52 4.47
CA ILE A 48 7.44 10.22 5.58
C ILE A 48 7.80 11.52 6.29
N PRO A 49 7.46 11.68 7.58
CA PRO A 49 7.85 12.85 8.35
C PRO A 49 9.35 12.83 8.59
N GLN A 50 10.07 13.84 8.09
CA GLN A 50 11.50 14.01 8.33
C GLN A 50 11.70 14.89 9.58
N PRO A 51 12.44 14.42 10.60
CA PRO A 51 12.82 15.26 11.73
C PRO A 51 13.69 16.44 11.28
N GLN A 52 13.49 17.63 11.88
CA GLN A 52 14.24 18.83 11.50
C GLN A 52 15.75 18.70 11.71
N ALA A 53 16.21 17.86 12.65
CA ALA A 53 17.63 17.62 12.85
C ALA A 53 18.22 16.56 11.88
N ALA A 54 17.40 15.82 11.13
CA ALA A 54 17.87 14.70 10.33
C ALA A 54 18.68 15.14 9.10
N THR A 55 19.97 14.80 9.09
CA THR A 55 20.91 15.05 7.98
C THR A 55 21.21 13.79 7.17
N SER A 56 20.75 12.63 7.64
CA SER A 56 20.95 11.34 6.98
C SER A 56 19.74 10.42 7.16
N TYR A 57 19.63 9.42 6.29
CA TYR A 57 18.70 8.32 6.48
C TYR A 57 19.36 6.99 6.09
N VAL A 58 18.83 5.93 6.68
CA VAL A 58 19.09 4.54 6.31
C VAL A 58 17.80 3.96 5.74
N LEU A 59 17.92 3.23 4.64
CA LEU A 59 16.86 2.38 4.12
C LEU A 59 17.27 0.92 4.34
N ASP A 60 16.41 0.18 5.02
CA ASP A 60 16.53 -1.27 5.17
C ASP A 60 15.56 -1.99 4.21
N ASN A 61 16.09 -2.89 3.38
CA ASN A 61 15.29 -3.71 2.47
C ASN A 61 15.35 -5.19 2.92
N PRO A 62 14.42 -5.63 3.76
CA PRO A 62 14.34 -7.04 4.15
C PRO A 62 13.67 -7.91 3.06
N CYS A 63 13.17 -7.31 1.97
CA CYS A 63 12.48 -8.04 0.92
C CYS A 63 13.43 -8.93 0.12
N THR A 64 12.99 -10.15 -0.20
CA THR A 64 13.70 -11.06 -1.12
C THR A 64 13.52 -10.68 -2.60
N VAL A 65 13.04 -9.47 -2.89
CA VAL A 65 12.84 -8.94 -4.23
C VAL A 65 13.54 -7.59 -4.38
N ASP A 66 13.92 -7.27 -5.60
CA ASP A 66 14.45 -5.96 -5.92
C ASP A 66 13.37 -4.90 -5.82
N ILE A 67 13.73 -3.71 -5.34
CA ILE A 67 12.81 -2.58 -5.23
C ILE A 67 13.37 -1.37 -5.97
N ARG A 68 12.46 -0.51 -6.41
CA ARG A 68 12.74 0.82 -6.95
C ARG A 68 12.10 1.84 -6.04
N ILE A 69 12.87 2.88 -5.69
CA ILE A 69 12.38 3.95 -4.82
C ILE A 69 12.88 5.31 -5.29
N LYS A 70 12.00 6.30 -5.18
CA LYS A 70 12.23 7.67 -5.64
C LYS A 70 11.52 8.64 -4.70
N SER A 71 12.21 9.71 -4.30
CA SER A 71 11.54 10.87 -3.70
C SER A 71 10.88 11.68 -4.81
N VAL A 72 9.62 12.03 -4.61
CA VAL A 72 8.78 12.68 -5.60
C VAL A 72 8.22 13.99 -5.05
N PRO A 73 7.98 15.02 -5.90
CA PRO A 73 7.52 16.31 -5.42
C PRO A 73 6.03 16.32 -5.08
N THR A 74 5.23 15.43 -5.67
CA THR A 74 3.78 15.36 -5.47
C THR A 74 3.28 13.92 -5.38
N MET A 75 2.04 13.73 -4.89
CA MET A 75 1.34 12.43 -4.90
C MET A 75 0.86 12.02 -6.31
N ALA A 76 1.07 12.84 -7.35
CA ALA A 76 0.79 12.41 -8.73
C ALA A 76 1.99 11.68 -9.36
N ASP A 77 3.19 11.90 -8.83
CA ASP A 77 4.44 11.40 -9.38
C ASP A 77 4.80 10.04 -8.80
N THR A 78 5.01 9.04 -9.65
CA THR A 78 5.31 7.68 -9.20
C THR A 78 6.69 7.21 -9.65
N VAL A 79 7.21 6.21 -8.94
CA VAL A 79 8.34 5.42 -9.42
C VAL A 79 7.85 4.43 -10.50
N THR A 80 8.73 4.08 -11.42
CA THR A 80 8.49 3.10 -12.48
C THR A 80 9.60 2.05 -12.46
N ALA A 81 9.44 0.97 -13.24
CA ALA A 81 10.44 -0.10 -13.34
C ALA A 81 11.86 0.40 -13.74
N THR A 82 11.93 1.56 -14.40
CA THR A 82 13.17 2.16 -14.91
C THR A 82 13.59 3.44 -14.20
N THR A 83 12.74 4.03 -13.34
CA THR A 83 13.05 5.28 -12.64
C THR A 83 13.35 5.05 -11.16
N GLY A 84 14.04 6.02 -10.54
CA GLY A 84 14.44 5.91 -9.14
C GLY A 84 15.66 4.99 -8.94
N ARG A 85 16.05 4.86 -7.67
CA ARG A 85 17.22 4.11 -7.26
C ARG A 85 16.81 2.64 -7.05
N ARG A 86 17.57 1.70 -7.61
CA ARG A 86 17.34 0.25 -7.47
C ARG A 86 18.07 -0.24 -6.22
N PHE A 87 17.37 -1.00 -5.39
CA PHE A 87 17.93 -1.71 -4.26
C PHE A 87 17.67 -3.19 -4.48
N MET A 88 18.71 -4.00 -4.36
CA MET A 88 18.59 -5.43 -4.61
C MET A 88 17.95 -6.12 -3.41
N ALA A 89 17.36 -7.30 -3.66
CA ALA A 89 16.72 -8.20 -2.70
C ALA A 89 17.54 -8.57 -1.42
N ARG A 90 18.81 -8.20 -1.35
CA ARG A 90 19.69 -8.52 -0.22
C ARG A 90 20.58 -7.35 0.20
N THR A 91 20.35 -6.17 -0.36
CA THR A 91 20.99 -4.96 0.12
C THR A 91 20.32 -4.61 1.45
N SER A 92 20.86 -5.16 2.55
CA SER A 92 20.27 -5.01 3.87
C SER A 92 20.15 -3.54 4.23
N ASN A 93 21.23 -2.76 4.13
CA ASN A 93 21.21 -1.36 4.51
C ASN A 93 21.87 -0.44 3.48
N SER A 94 21.19 0.66 3.17
CA SER A 94 21.72 1.74 2.33
C SER A 94 21.58 3.06 3.06
N ARG A 95 22.71 3.71 3.32
CA ARG A 95 22.76 5.01 3.97
C ARG A 95 22.90 6.11 2.93
N SER A 96 22.22 7.23 3.14
CA SER A 96 22.26 8.37 2.22
C SER A 96 22.10 9.68 2.99
N SER A 97 22.55 10.78 2.39
CA SER A 97 22.30 12.11 2.94
C SER A 97 20.82 12.47 2.79
N SER A 98 20.28 13.10 3.83
CA SER A 98 18.95 13.68 3.79
C SER A 98 19.10 15.20 3.66
N PRO A 99 18.73 15.81 2.53
CA PRO A 99 18.58 17.26 2.50
C PRO A 99 17.58 17.68 3.58
N LEU A 100 17.86 18.80 4.26
CA LEU A 100 16.93 19.39 5.21
C LEU A 100 15.65 19.78 4.46
N MET A 101 14.50 19.26 4.88
CA MET A 101 13.22 19.57 4.27
C MET A 101 12.33 20.31 5.26
N THR A 102 11.66 21.38 4.81
CA THR A 102 10.68 22.13 5.58
C THR A 102 9.28 21.51 5.54
N ALA A 103 9.07 20.52 4.65
CA ALA A 103 7.84 19.78 4.46
C ALA A 103 8.09 18.27 4.49
N GLN A 104 7.02 17.48 4.65
CA GLN A 104 7.12 16.01 4.64
C GLN A 104 7.64 15.50 3.29
N ARG A 105 8.45 14.44 3.32
CA ARG A 105 8.98 13.83 2.10
C ARG A 105 7.96 12.86 1.53
N ILE A 106 7.66 12.98 0.25
CA ILE A 106 6.88 11.96 -0.46
C ILE A 106 7.85 10.98 -1.12
N VAL A 107 7.68 9.70 -0.81
CA VAL A 107 8.50 8.61 -1.33
C VAL A 107 7.59 7.66 -2.09
N SER A 108 7.93 7.41 -3.36
CA SER A 108 7.28 6.39 -4.17
C SER A 108 8.15 5.15 -4.25
N VAL A 109 7.58 3.99 -3.96
CA VAL A 109 8.25 2.68 -3.92
C VAL A 109 7.45 1.62 -4.67
N MET A 110 8.16 0.72 -5.35
CA MET A 110 7.59 -0.49 -5.97
C MET A 110 8.59 -1.63 -5.88
N ALA A 111 8.10 -2.87 -5.85
CA ALA A 111 8.91 -4.05 -6.12
C ALA A 111 9.02 -4.26 -7.63
N VAL A 112 10.17 -4.74 -8.09
CA VAL A 112 10.42 -5.07 -9.51
C VAL A 112 9.72 -6.39 -9.90
N SER A 113 9.38 -7.22 -8.92
CA SER A 113 8.61 -8.45 -9.04
C SER A 113 7.66 -8.58 -7.85
N ASP A 114 6.65 -9.44 -7.97
CA ASP A 114 5.70 -9.68 -6.87
C ASP A 114 6.44 -10.09 -5.58
N PRO A 115 6.30 -9.33 -4.46
CA PRO A 115 6.90 -9.68 -3.18
C PRO A 115 6.26 -10.91 -2.51
N GLY A 116 5.18 -11.45 -3.07
CA GLY A 116 4.53 -12.67 -2.62
C GLY A 116 3.63 -12.46 -1.40
N SER A 117 3.07 -13.57 -0.91
CA SER A 117 2.01 -13.59 0.11
C SER A 117 2.44 -13.25 1.53
N ALA A 118 3.75 -13.23 1.82
CA ALA A 118 4.26 -12.84 3.14
C ALA A 118 4.14 -11.32 3.40
N GLY A 119 3.88 -10.53 2.35
CA GLY A 119 3.99 -9.08 2.41
C GLY A 119 5.44 -8.65 2.58
N CYS A 120 5.80 -7.49 2.02
CA CYS A 120 7.09 -6.89 2.32
C CYS A 120 6.95 -5.43 2.64
N ALA A 121 7.80 -4.92 3.52
CA ALA A 121 7.93 -3.51 3.79
C ALA A 121 9.40 -3.13 3.87
N VAL A 122 9.70 -1.89 3.47
CA VAL A 122 11.01 -1.28 3.64
C VAL A 122 10.95 -0.31 4.80
N GLU A 123 12.04 -0.20 5.56
CA GLU A 123 12.12 0.68 6.71
C GLU A 123 13.00 1.89 6.42
N PHE A 124 12.52 3.07 6.85
CA PHE A 124 13.28 4.32 6.81
C PHE A 124 13.68 4.77 8.22
N THR A 125 14.97 4.82 8.49
CA THR A 125 15.47 5.37 9.76
C THR A 125 16.19 6.69 9.51
N TYR A 126 15.68 7.79 10.06
CA TYR A 126 16.37 9.08 10.03
C TYR A 126 17.40 9.18 11.16
N GLY A 127 18.50 9.88 10.88
CA GLY A 127 19.53 10.14 11.87
C GLY A 127 20.27 11.45 11.62
N VAL A 128 20.92 11.94 12.67
CA VAL A 128 21.97 12.95 12.57
C VAL A 128 23.25 12.22 12.14
N GLY A 129 23.74 12.51 10.93
CA GLY A 129 25.06 12.04 10.52
C GLY A 129 26.11 12.57 11.50
N GLN A 130 26.90 11.67 12.08
CA GLN A 130 28.16 12.01 12.75
C GLN A 130 29.23 12.24 11.68
#